data_AF-A0A1S8NIP1-F1
#
_entry.id   AF-A0A1S8NIP1-F1
#
_cell.length_a   1.000
_cell.length_b   1.000
_cell.length_c   1.000
_cell.angle_alpha   90.00
_cell.angle_beta   90.00
_cell.angle_gamma   90.00
#
_symmetry.space_group_name_H-M   'P 1'
#
loop_
_entity.id
_entity.type
_entity.pdbx_description
1 polymer ?
#
loop_
_entity_poly.entity_id
_entity_poly.type
_entity_poly.pdbx_seq_one_letter_code
_entity_poly.pdbx_strand_id
1 'polypeptide(L)'
;MEQDILRDISTIDLNNKVSVDNPVDYKGCMVLKKSTSARICTGRAGTRCKTIDYLRFRADHAVAQDAVWSYVDEKVVDDLGFVKVQTLVKDKEEYITRPDLGRCFSDKVINDIKQNCVNDIDVQIIAGDGLSSPAITSNLKEIYPMIVEGAKAKGYNIGTPIFVKYARVATMDKISEAINAKVTLILIGERPGLATGESMSCYIAYEASSKKPESQRTVISNIHKNGMPPVEAGAQIVHLIEILMKEKKSGIDLKL
;
A
#
# COMPACT_ATOMS: atom_id res chain seq x y z
N MET A 1 20.65 -22.42 -37.73
CA MET A 1 20.88 -21.96 -36.34
C MET A 1 19.55 -21.42 -35.83
N GLU A 2 18.64 -22.31 -35.42
CA GLU A 2 17.58 -21.90 -34.51
C GLU A 2 18.29 -21.55 -33.20
N GLN A 3 18.26 -20.28 -32.83
CA GLN A 3 18.91 -19.80 -31.61
C GLN A 3 18.32 -20.57 -30.42
N ASP A 4 19.19 -21.14 -29.59
CA ASP A 4 18.88 -21.59 -28.23
C ASP A 4 18.36 -20.39 -27.43
N ILE A 5 17.08 -20.05 -27.62
CA ILE A 5 16.41 -19.04 -26.81
C ILE A 5 16.21 -19.66 -25.43
N LEU A 6 17.03 -19.21 -24.48
CA LEU A 6 16.87 -19.56 -23.07
C LEU A 6 15.44 -19.23 -22.64
N ARG A 7 14.74 -20.25 -22.13
CA ARG A 7 13.36 -20.11 -21.64
C ARG A 7 13.31 -19.08 -20.52
N ASP A 8 12.45 -18.07 -20.67
CA ASP A 8 12.25 -17.06 -19.64
C ASP A 8 11.58 -17.67 -18.40
N ILE A 9 12.35 -17.80 -17.33
CA ILE A 9 11.90 -18.36 -16.06
C ILE A 9 10.86 -17.48 -15.35
N SER A 10 10.77 -16.20 -15.71
CA SER A 10 9.81 -15.22 -15.16
C SER A 10 8.38 -15.42 -15.69
N THR A 11 8.23 -16.08 -16.84
CA THR A 11 6.93 -16.38 -17.46
C THR A 11 6.25 -17.63 -16.90
N ILE A 12 6.97 -18.44 -16.12
CA ILE A 12 6.45 -19.67 -15.56
C ILE A 12 5.43 -19.34 -14.46
N ASP A 13 4.17 -19.76 -14.68
CA ASP A 13 3.15 -19.71 -13.63
C ASP A 13 3.48 -20.71 -12.52
N LEU A 14 3.90 -20.17 -11.38
CA LEU A 14 4.25 -20.94 -10.20
C LEU A 14 3.06 -21.63 -9.55
N ASN A 15 1.82 -21.19 -9.79
CA ASN A 15 0.63 -21.85 -9.23
C ASN A 15 0.33 -23.18 -9.93
N ASN A 16 0.83 -23.35 -11.16
CA ASN A 16 0.58 -24.54 -11.97
C ASN A 16 1.81 -25.45 -12.13
N LYS A 17 2.89 -25.21 -11.36
CA LYS A 17 4.15 -25.99 -11.42
C LYS A 17 4.46 -26.76 -10.14
N VAL A 18 4.28 -28.08 -10.15
CA VAL A 18 4.83 -28.97 -9.13
C VAL A 18 6.27 -29.34 -9.51
N SER A 19 7.23 -29.00 -8.65
CA SER A 19 8.65 -29.30 -8.87
C SER A 19 9.14 -30.49 -8.02
N VAL A 20 8.29 -31.17 -7.24
CA VAL A 20 8.67 -32.36 -6.46
C VAL A 20 9.00 -33.52 -7.41
N ASP A 21 10.11 -34.22 -7.17
CA ASP A 21 10.45 -35.45 -7.92
C ASP A 21 9.58 -36.61 -7.42
N ASN A 22 8.96 -37.35 -8.34
CA ASN A 22 8.13 -38.52 -8.07
C ASN A 22 7.13 -38.30 -6.90
N PRO A 23 6.25 -37.29 -6.98
CA PRO A 23 5.31 -36.99 -5.90
C PRO A 23 4.34 -38.15 -5.73
N VAL A 24 4.15 -38.59 -4.49
CA VAL A 24 3.19 -39.65 -4.12
C VAL A 24 1.77 -39.30 -4.59
N ASP A 25 1.40 -38.02 -4.49
CA ASP A 25 0.14 -37.49 -5.02
C ASP A 25 0.38 -36.16 -5.75
N TYR A 26 0.58 -36.25 -7.07
CA TYR A 26 0.71 -35.08 -7.93
C TYR A 26 -0.57 -34.22 -7.92
N LYS A 27 -1.76 -34.84 -7.90
CA LYS A 27 -3.03 -34.12 -7.96
C LYS A 27 -3.24 -33.32 -6.67
N GLY A 28 -2.98 -33.93 -5.52
CA GLY A 28 -3.00 -33.24 -4.23
C GLY A 28 -2.03 -32.06 -4.18
N CYS A 29 -0.81 -32.23 -4.71
CA CYS A 29 0.13 -31.11 -4.85
C CYS A 29 -0.43 -29.97 -5.71
N MET A 30 -1.06 -30.28 -6.84
CA MET A 30 -1.70 -29.25 -7.68
C MET A 30 -2.86 -28.54 -6.98
N VAL A 31 -3.68 -29.25 -6.20
CA VAL A 31 -4.76 -28.65 -5.40
C VAL A 31 -4.18 -27.68 -4.37
N LEU A 32 -3.16 -28.11 -3.62
CA LEU A 32 -2.49 -27.27 -2.62
C LEU A 32 -1.87 -26.01 -3.25
N LYS A 33 -1.23 -26.15 -4.41
CA LYS A 33 -0.66 -25.01 -5.11
C LYS A 33 -1.70 -23.98 -5.56
N LYS A 34 -2.91 -24.41 -5.90
CA LYS A 34 -4.00 -23.49 -6.26
C LYS A 34 -4.62 -22.81 -5.03
N SER A 35 -4.46 -23.35 -3.83
CA SER A 35 -5.02 -22.79 -2.61
C SER A 35 -4.13 -21.74 -1.95
N THR A 36 -2.91 -21.49 -2.44
CA THR A 36 -2.01 -20.49 -1.86
C THR A 36 -1.04 -19.91 -2.88
N SER A 37 -0.69 -18.64 -2.71
CA SER A 37 0.40 -18.00 -3.47
C SER A 37 1.79 -18.36 -2.94
N ALA A 38 1.89 -19.08 -1.83
CA ALA A 38 3.15 -19.55 -1.29
C ALA A 38 3.83 -20.56 -2.24
N ARG A 39 5.17 -20.54 -2.29
CA ARG A 39 5.96 -21.44 -3.14
C ARG A 39 6.08 -22.83 -2.52
N ILE A 40 4.96 -23.55 -2.49
CA ILE A 40 4.89 -24.93 -2.00
C ILE A 40 4.92 -25.94 -3.15
N CYS A 41 5.06 -27.22 -2.79
CA CYS A 41 5.25 -28.33 -3.74
C CYS A 41 6.46 -28.08 -4.66
N THR A 42 7.49 -27.43 -4.12
CA THR A 42 8.82 -27.31 -4.70
C THR A 42 9.65 -28.52 -4.28
N GLY A 43 10.38 -29.12 -5.22
CA GLY A 43 11.26 -30.24 -4.90
C GLY A 43 12.54 -29.78 -4.20
N ARG A 44 13.49 -30.70 -4.07
CA ARG A 44 14.79 -30.45 -3.43
C ARG A 44 15.92 -31.19 -4.15
N ALA A 45 17.13 -30.64 -4.07
CA ALA A 45 18.37 -31.33 -4.40
C ALA A 45 19.12 -31.58 -3.08
N GLY A 46 19.06 -32.79 -2.55
CA GLY A 46 19.49 -33.08 -1.18
C GLY A 46 18.63 -32.30 -0.17
N THR A 47 19.26 -31.39 0.58
CA THR A 47 18.62 -30.47 1.54
C THR A 47 18.48 -29.04 1.00
N ARG A 48 18.76 -28.82 -0.29
CA ARG A 48 18.76 -27.50 -0.94
C ARG A 48 17.61 -27.35 -1.92
N CYS A 49 17.27 -26.11 -2.27
CA CYS A 49 16.32 -25.82 -3.34
C CYS A 49 16.83 -26.36 -4.68
N LYS A 50 15.91 -26.75 -5.56
CA LYS A 50 16.25 -27.01 -6.95
C LYS A 50 16.74 -25.75 -7.64
N THR A 51 17.69 -25.89 -8.56
CA THR A 51 18.31 -24.77 -9.29
C THR A 51 17.26 -23.87 -9.95
N ILE A 52 16.27 -24.44 -10.63
CA ILE A 52 15.22 -23.67 -11.31
C ILE A 52 14.36 -22.83 -10.36
N ASP A 53 14.04 -23.37 -9.18
CA ASP A 53 13.20 -22.67 -8.19
C ASP A 53 14.04 -21.58 -7.48
N TYR A 54 15.34 -21.81 -7.30
CA TYR A 54 16.27 -20.79 -6.80
C TYR A 54 16.50 -19.65 -7.81
N LEU A 55 16.71 -19.96 -9.09
CA LEU A 55 16.84 -18.96 -10.15
C LEU A 55 15.57 -18.12 -10.25
N ARG A 56 14.40 -18.76 -10.18
CA ARG A 56 13.13 -18.04 -10.13
C ARG A 56 13.05 -17.11 -8.91
N PHE A 57 13.42 -17.58 -7.74
CA PHE A 57 13.49 -16.75 -6.54
C PHE A 57 14.39 -15.51 -6.74
N ARG A 58 15.57 -15.68 -7.36
CA ARG A 58 16.49 -14.57 -7.65
C ARG A 58 15.91 -13.57 -8.66
N ALA A 59 15.20 -14.05 -9.68
CA ALA A 59 14.53 -13.19 -10.66
C ALA A 59 13.44 -12.34 -10.01
N ASP A 60 12.55 -12.97 -9.22
CA ASP A 60 11.50 -12.23 -8.51
C ASP A 60 12.07 -11.27 -7.47
N HIS A 61 13.20 -11.62 -6.84
CA HIS A 61 13.89 -10.72 -5.91
C HIS A 61 14.44 -9.49 -6.62
N ALA A 62 14.96 -9.61 -7.84
CA ALA A 62 15.41 -8.45 -8.62
C ALA A 62 14.25 -7.49 -8.92
N VAL A 63 13.10 -8.02 -9.36
CA VAL A 63 11.89 -7.22 -9.59
C VAL A 63 11.41 -6.53 -8.30
N ALA A 64 11.46 -7.23 -7.17
CA ALA A 64 11.10 -6.65 -5.87
C ALA A 64 12.06 -5.50 -5.46
N GLN A 65 13.36 -5.61 -5.77
CA GLN A 65 14.33 -4.52 -5.55
C GLN A 65 14.00 -3.31 -6.44
N ASP A 66 13.73 -3.53 -7.73
CA ASP A 66 13.37 -2.44 -8.65
C ASP A 66 12.10 -1.70 -8.20
N ALA A 67 11.12 -2.42 -7.64
CA ALA A 67 9.92 -1.81 -7.08
C ALA A 67 10.21 -0.84 -5.93
N VAL A 68 11.20 -1.13 -5.08
CA VAL A 68 11.62 -0.23 -3.99
C VAL A 68 12.14 1.11 -4.54
N TRP A 69 12.87 1.07 -5.66
CA TRP A 69 13.51 2.25 -6.27
C TRP A 69 12.63 2.99 -7.29
N SER A 70 11.47 2.44 -7.61
CA SER A 70 10.52 3.07 -8.51
C SER A 70 9.83 4.32 -7.93
N TYR A 71 9.18 5.08 -8.81
CA TYR A 71 8.40 6.27 -8.50
C TYR A 71 6.97 6.10 -8.97
N VAL A 72 6.04 6.80 -8.32
CA VAL A 72 4.62 6.80 -8.70
C VAL A 72 4.49 7.50 -10.05
N ASP A 73 3.66 6.96 -10.94
CA ASP A 73 3.26 7.67 -12.15
C ASP A 73 2.39 8.86 -11.73
N GLU A 74 2.94 10.07 -11.81
CA GLU A 74 2.25 11.28 -11.35
C GLU A 74 0.93 11.52 -12.06
N LYS A 75 0.74 10.96 -13.27
CA LYS A 75 -0.56 11.03 -13.98
C LYS A 75 -1.69 10.44 -13.15
N VAL A 76 -1.45 9.35 -12.42
CA VAL A 76 -2.47 8.72 -11.57
C VAL A 76 -2.95 9.68 -10.48
N VAL A 77 -2.02 10.46 -9.93
CA VAL A 77 -2.27 11.42 -8.87
C VAL A 77 -2.97 12.67 -9.42
N ASP A 78 -2.49 13.15 -10.57
CA ASP A 78 -3.02 14.33 -11.26
C ASP A 78 -4.45 14.09 -11.77
N ASP A 79 -4.73 12.93 -12.37
CA ASP A 79 -6.05 12.52 -12.87
C ASP A 79 -7.12 12.53 -11.77
N LEU A 80 -6.71 12.27 -10.52
CA LEU A 80 -7.60 12.20 -9.35
C LEU A 80 -7.65 13.53 -8.57
N GLY A 81 -6.95 14.57 -9.04
CA GLY A 81 -7.00 15.91 -8.47
C GLY A 81 -6.25 16.08 -7.14
N PHE A 82 -5.27 15.22 -6.84
CA PHE A 82 -4.49 15.29 -5.62
C PHE A 82 -3.51 16.48 -5.63
N VAL A 83 -3.50 17.26 -4.55
CA VAL A 83 -2.46 18.27 -4.31
C VAL A 83 -1.18 17.57 -3.88
N LYS A 84 -0.11 17.76 -4.65
CA LYS A 84 1.19 17.12 -4.40
C LYS A 84 2.01 17.93 -3.41
N VAL A 85 2.46 17.28 -2.34
CA VAL A 85 3.40 17.82 -1.35
C VAL A 85 4.56 16.84 -1.13
N GLN A 86 5.67 17.31 -0.58
CA GLN A 86 6.84 16.49 -0.29
C GLN A 86 7.24 16.65 1.18
N THR A 87 7.70 15.56 1.80
CA THR A 87 8.30 15.59 3.13
C THR A 87 9.65 16.32 3.13
N LEU A 88 10.36 16.33 4.26
CA LEU A 88 11.73 16.88 4.33
C LEU A 88 12.76 16.07 3.54
N VAL A 89 12.38 14.91 3.02
CA VAL A 89 13.26 14.03 2.25
C VAL A 89 13.54 14.64 0.88
N LYS A 90 14.80 14.62 0.46
CA LYS A 90 15.27 15.15 -0.83
C LYS A 90 15.17 14.16 -1.99
N ASP A 91 15.46 12.88 -1.73
CA ASP A 91 15.55 11.82 -2.73
C ASP A 91 15.23 10.43 -2.15
N LYS A 92 15.22 9.41 -3.01
CA LYS A 92 14.84 8.04 -2.62
C LYS A 92 15.87 7.37 -1.70
N GLU A 93 17.16 7.69 -1.83
CA GLU A 93 18.20 7.14 -0.96
C GLU A 93 18.03 7.64 0.48
N GLU A 94 17.79 8.95 0.63
CA GLU A 94 17.47 9.55 1.91
C GLU A 94 16.14 9.01 2.46
N TYR A 95 15.12 8.82 1.62
CA TYR A 95 13.85 8.25 2.05
C TYR A 95 13.99 6.89 2.75
N ILE A 96 14.81 6.00 2.17
CA ILE A 96 15.04 4.65 2.68
C ILE A 96 15.80 4.68 4.00
N THR A 97 16.77 5.61 4.14
CA THR A 97 17.70 5.65 5.28
C THR A 97 17.25 6.59 6.41
N ARG A 98 16.36 7.55 6.14
CA ARG A 98 15.91 8.60 7.07
C ARG A 98 14.39 8.60 7.24
N PRO A 99 13.84 7.59 7.95
CA PRO A 99 12.40 7.53 8.23
C PRO A 99 11.91 8.70 9.08
N ASP A 100 12.79 9.36 9.84
CA ASP A 100 12.50 10.56 10.62
C ASP A 100 12.13 11.75 9.72
N LEU A 101 12.87 11.96 8.62
CA LEU A 101 12.58 13.02 7.64
C LEU A 101 11.29 12.75 6.87
N GLY A 102 11.04 11.48 6.53
CA GLY A 102 9.82 11.07 5.83
C GLY A 102 8.53 11.16 6.66
N ARG A 103 8.62 11.55 7.94
CA ARG A 103 7.46 11.80 8.82
C ARG A 103 7.15 13.29 8.98
N CYS A 104 8.01 14.17 8.44
CA CYS A 104 7.99 15.59 8.72
C CYS A 104 7.85 16.41 7.43
N PHE A 105 7.29 17.60 7.59
CA PHE A 105 7.17 18.60 6.54
C PHE A 105 7.94 19.86 6.95
N SER A 106 8.34 20.67 5.98
CA SER A 106 8.81 22.02 6.27
C SER A 106 7.64 22.90 6.69
N ASP A 107 7.92 23.96 7.46
CA ASP A 107 6.90 24.93 7.87
C ASP A 107 6.18 25.55 6.68
N LYS A 108 6.91 25.76 5.57
CA LYS A 108 6.35 26.23 4.31
C LYS A 108 5.24 25.28 3.81
N VAL A 109 5.53 23.98 3.71
CA VAL A 109 4.57 22.98 3.23
C VAL A 109 3.34 22.92 4.14
N ILE A 110 3.52 22.96 5.47
CA ILE A 110 2.39 22.99 6.41
C ILE A 110 1.54 24.26 6.24
N ASN A 111 2.17 25.42 6.06
CA ASN A 111 1.44 26.67 5.84
C ASN A 111 0.70 26.65 4.49
N ASP A 112 1.32 26.12 3.44
CA ASP A 112 0.69 25.96 2.13
C ASP A 112 -0.54 25.03 2.22
N ILE A 113 -0.46 23.94 2.98
CA ILE A 113 -1.61 23.05 3.24
C ILE A 113 -2.73 23.82 3.95
N LYS A 114 -2.42 24.56 5.02
CA LYS A 114 -3.43 25.33 5.78
C LYS A 114 -4.15 26.38 4.94
N GLN A 115 -3.42 27.04 4.04
CA GLN A 115 -3.94 28.13 3.22
C GLN A 115 -4.75 27.63 2.02
N ASN A 116 -4.33 26.53 1.40
CA ASN A 116 -4.88 26.07 0.11
C ASN A 116 -5.80 24.85 0.23
N CYS A 117 -5.85 24.17 1.37
CA CYS A 117 -6.75 23.05 1.61
C CYS A 117 -7.95 23.45 2.47
N VAL A 118 -9.05 22.71 2.33
CA VAL A 118 -10.24 22.90 3.18
C VAL A 118 -9.91 22.48 4.62
N ASN A 119 -10.21 23.36 5.58
CA ASN A 119 -10.04 23.14 7.01
C ASN A 119 -11.37 22.72 7.67
N ASP A 120 -11.31 22.21 8.90
CA ASP A 120 -12.47 21.82 9.71
C ASP A 120 -13.37 20.79 9.00
N ILE A 121 -12.73 19.74 8.50
CA ILE A 121 -13.35 18.69 7.69
C ILE A 121 -13.52 17.38 8.47
N ASP A 122 -14.49 16.58 8.05
CA ASP A 122 -14.83 15.29 8.64
C ASP A 122 -13.84 14.22 8.20
N VAL A 123 -13.53 14.15 6.89
CA VAL A 123 -12.66 13.09 6.34
C VAL A 123 -11.56 13.66 5.45
N GLN A 124 -10.31 13.47 5.86
CA GLN A 124 -9.12 13.74 5.04
C GLN A 124 -8.61 12.44 4.39
N ILE A 125 -8.43 12.47 3.07
CA ILE A 125 -7.84 11.36 2.31
C ILE A 125 -6.46 11.76 1.82
N ILE A 126 -5.47 10.94 2.16
CA ILE A 126 -4.08 11.12 1.77
C ILE A 126 -3.65 9.90 0.95
N ALA A 127 -2.86 10.12 -0.09
CA ALA A 127 -2.13 9.06 -0.76
C ALA A 127 -0.62 9.31 -0.58
N GLY A 128 0.16 8.26 -0.38
CA GLY A 128 1.61 8.36 -0.25
C GLY A 128 2.30 7.27 -1.05
N ASP A 129 3.37 7.61 -1.75
CA ASP A 129 4.18 6.62 -2.48
C ASP A 129 4.63 5.46 -1.56
N GLY A 130 5.05 5.78 -0.34
CA GLY A 130 5.51 4.79 0.61
C GLY A 130 6.74 4.04 0.11
N LEU A 131 6.82 2.76 0.49
CA LEU A 131 7.93 1.89 0.09
C LEU A 131 7.71 1.21 -1.26
N SER A 132 6.52 1.32 -1.85
CA SER A 132 6.21 0.71 -3.14
C SER A 132 5.28 1.58 -3.98
N SER A 133 5.85 2.25 -4.99
CA SER A 133 5.08 3.04 -5.94
C SER A 133 4.09 2.24 -6.80
N PRO A 134 4.37 0.99 -7.23
CA PRO A 134 3.42 0.15 -7.97
C PRO A 134 2.10 -0.07 -7.22
N ALA A 135 2.12 -0.06 -5.89
CA ALA A 135 0.91 -0.17 -5.07
C ALA A 135 -0.05 1.00 -5.27
N ILE A 136 0.48 2.21 -5.40
CA ILE A 136 -0.34 3.40 -5.66
C ILE A 136 -0.84 3.39 -7.11
N THR A 137 0.06 3.16 -8.07
CA THR A 137 -0.28 3.13 -9.50
C THR A 137 -1.38 2.11 -9.82
N SER A 138 -1.34 0.94 -9.17
CA SER A 138 -2.27 -0.15 -9.47
C SER A 138 -3.63 -0.03 -8.80
N ASN A 139 -3.70 0.57 -7.60
CA ASN A 139 -4.91 0.49 -6.78
C ASN A 139 -5.62 1.84 -6.58
N LEU A 140 -4.91 2.98 -6.69
CA LEU A 140 -5.46 4.28 -6.27
C LEU A 140 -6.69 4.69 -7.10
N LYS A 141 -6.66 4.44 -8.42
CA LYS A 141 -7.77 4.78 -9.34
C LYS A 141 -9.07 4.05 -9.02
N GLU A 142 -9.00 2.85 -8.46
CA GLU A 142 -10.18 2.06 -8.11
C GLU A 142 -10.70 2.38 -6.70
N ILE A 143 -9.79 2.53 -5.72
CA ILE A 143 -10.20 2.71 -4.32
C ILE A 143 -10.62 4.14 -4.00
N TYR A 144 -9.96 5.15 -4.57
CA TYR A 144 -10.16 6.54 -4.17
C TYR A 144 -11.59 7.04 -4.45
N PRO A 145 -12.17 6.83 -5.66
CA PRO A 145 -13.55 7.23 -5.92
C PRO A 145 -14.55 6.54 -4.98
N MET A 146 -14.34 5.26 -4.68
CA MET A 146 -15.21 4.49 -3.76
C MET A 146 -15.26 5.10 -2.36
N ILE A 147 -14.11 5.54 -1.83
CA ILE A 147 -14.06 6.20 -0.52
C ILE A 147 -14.76 7.56 -0.58
N VAL A 148 -14.46 8.38 -1.60
CA VAL A 148 -15.03 9.73 -1.73
C VAL A 148 -16.54 9.70 -1.87
N GLU A 149 -17.06 8.86 -2.78
CA GLU A 149 -18.49 8.74 -3.03
C GLU A 149 -19.22 8.15 -1.82
N GLY A 150 -18.66 7.10 -1.21
CA GLY A 150 -19.26 6.47 -0.04
C GLY A 150 -19.30 7.39 1.18
N ALA A 151 -18.23 8.13 1.44
CA ALA A 151 -18.20 9.09 2.55
C ALA A 151 -19.14 10.30 2.31
N LYS A 152 -19.21 10.81 1.07
CA LYS A 152 -20.18 11.87 0.71
C LYS A 152 -21.62 11.39 0.82
N ALA A 153 -21.93 10.16 0.41
CA ALA A 153 -23.26 9.58 0.54
C ALA A 153 -23.71 9.44 2.01
N LYS A 154 -22.76 9.34 2.93
CA LYS A 154 -23.00 9.36 4.39
C LYS A 154 -23.13 10.78 4.97
N GLY A 155 -22.97 11.83 4.15
CA GLY A 155 -23.11 13.22 4.55
C GLY A 155 -21.85 13.86 5.13
N TYR A 156 -20.68 13.21 5.02
CA TYR A 156 -19.42 13.77 5.50
C TYR A 156 -18.82 14.75 4.49
N ASN A 157 -18.27 15.87 4.98
CA ASN A 157 -17.47 16.75 4.14
C ASN A 157 -16.04 16.19 3.97
N ILE A 158 -15.56 16.21 2.73
CA ILE A 158 -14.26 15.64 2.35
C ILE A 158 -13.26 16.77 2.15
N GLY A 159 -12.08 16.64 2.74
CA GLY A 159 -10.97 17.58 2.55
C GLY A 159 -10.37 17.51 1.15
N THR A 160 -9.51 18.49 0.83
CA THR A 160 -8.72 18.46 -0.40
C THR A 160 -7.83 17.22 -0.42
N PRO A 161 -7.86 16.35 -1.44
CA PRO A 161 -6.99 15.16 -1.47
C PRO A 161 -5.52 15.56 -1.59
N ILE A 162 -4.66 14.94 -0.77
CA ILE A 162 -3.22 15.29 -0.70
C ILE A 162 -2.37 14.07 -1.03
N PHE A 163 -1.46 14.22 -1.98
CA PHE A 163 -0.45 13.21 -2.28
C PHE A 163 0.87 13.62 -1.64
N VAL A 164 1.41 12.75 -0.79
CA VAL A 164 2.67 12.97 -0.08
C VAL A 164 3.76 12.14 -0.75
N LYS A 165 4.74 12.83 -1.35
CA LYS A 165 5.96 12.21 -1.86
C LYS A 165 6.93 11.93 -0.70
N TYR A 166 7.56 10.76 -0.72
CA TYR A 166 8.41 10.25 0.36
C TYR A 166 7.65 10.13 1.69
N ALA A 167 6.43 9.61 1.64
CA ALA A 167 5.54 9.53 2.79
C ALA A 167 5.95 8.43 3.77
N ARG A 168 5.83 8.72 5.06
CA ARG A 168 5.64 7.71 6.11
C ARG A 168 4.25 7.90 6.70
N VAL A 169 3.70 6.86 7.33
CA VAL A 169 2.35 6.87 7.90
C VAL A 169 2.11 8.11 8.77
N ALA A 170 3.05 8.48 9.64
CA ALA A 170 2.92 9.62 10.55
C ALA A 170 2.80 11.01 9.87
N THR A 171 3.00 11.11 8.56
CA THR A 171 2.66 12.35 7.81
C THR A 171 1.17 12.67 7.91
N MET A 172 0.32 11.65 8.05
CA MET A 172 -1.11 11.81 8.24
C MET A 172 -1.45 12.64 9.49
N ASP A 173 -0.67 12.49 10.57
CA ASP A 173 -0.91 13.21 11.82
C ASP A 173 -0.70 14.71 11.64
N LYS A 174 0.38 15.09 10.94
CA LYS A 174 0.73 16.49 10.70
C LYS A 174 -0.27 17.18 9.79
N ILE A 175 -0.77 16.46 8.78
CA ILE A 175 -1.82 16.95 7.91
C ILE A 175 -3.12 17.10 8.72
N SER A 176 -3.52 16.07 9.46
CA SER A 176 -4.73 16.10 10.31
C SER A 176 -4.73 17.28 11.29
N GLU A 177 -3.61 17.54 11.96
CA GLU A 177 -3.41 18.68 12.86
C GLU A 177 -3.46 20.02 12.12
N ALA A 178 -2.93 20.09 10.90
CA ALA A 178 -2.87 21.32 10.12
C ALA A 178 -4.26 21.80 9.67
N ILE A 179 -5.12 20.87 9.23
CA ILE A 179 -6.45 21.19 8.67
C ILE A 179 -7.62 20.87 9.61
N ASN A 180 -7.33 20.48 10.86
CA ASN A 180 -8.33 20.09 11.86
C ASN A 180 -9.32 19.01 11.35
N ALA A 181 -8.77 17.91 10.84
CA ALA A 181 -9.56 16.79 10.32
C ALA A 181 -10.03 15.84 11.44
N LYS A 182 -11.32 15.45 11.43
CA LYS A 182 -11.86 14.49 12.41
C LYS A 182 -11.45 13.05 12.14
N VAL A 183 -11.46 12.61 10.89
CA VAL A 183 -10.95 11.29 10.48
C VAL A 183 -9.94 11.52 9.37
N THR A 184 -8.73 11.02 9.57
CA THR A 184 -7.69 11.08 8.55
C THR A 184 -7.29 9.68 8.16
N LEU A 185 -7.19 9.43 6.87
CA LEU A 185 -6.65 8.19 6.33
C LEU A 185 -5.52 8.44 5.34
N ILE A 186 -4.57 7.52 5.30
CA ILE A 186 -3.49 7.49 4.32
C ILE A 186 -3.45 6.14 3.61
N LEU A 187 -3.60 6.17 2.30
CA LEU A 187 -3.37 5.07 1.36
C LEU A 187 -1.88 5.07 1.00
N ILE A 188 -1.13 4.05 1.41
CA ILE A 188 0.32 4.04 1.29
C ILE A 188 0.86 2.71 0.78
N GLY A 189 1.83 2.77 -0.13
CA GLY A 189 2.53 1.60 -0.63
C GLY A 189 3.34 0.90 0.46
N GLU A 190 3.10 -0.40 0.64
CA GLU A 190 3.82 -1.22 1.61
C GLU A 190 5.24 -1.56 1.13
N ARG A 191 6.01 -2.27 1.94
CA ARG A 191 7.29 -2.83 1.49
C ARG A 191 7.02 -3.89 0.41
N PRO A 192 7.66 -3.81 -0.77
CA PRO A 192 7.50 -4.81 -1.82
C PRO A 192 7.78 -6.21 -1.31
N GLY A 193 6.85 -7.13 -1.56
CA GLY A 193 7.05 -8.55 -1.32
C GLY A 193 7.76 -9.19 -2.51
N LEU A 194 8.23 -10.43 -2.31
CA LEU A 194 8.83 -11.21 -3.40
C LEU A 194 7.83 -11.50 -4.53
N ALA A 195 6.54 -11.60 -4.21
CA ALA A 195 5.50 -11.98 -5.16
C ALA A 195 4.79 -10.79 -5.80
N THR A 196 4.73 -9.64 -5.11
CA THR A 196 4.02 -8.47 -5.60
C THR A 196 4.57 -7.19 -4.97
N GLY A 197 4.74 -6.16 -5.81
CA GLY A 197 4.95 -4.77 -5.38
C GLY A 197 3.64 -3.98 -5.28
N GLU A 198 2.49 -4.59 -5.58
CA GLU A 198 1.21 -3.87 -5.69
C GLU A 198 0.47 -3.76 -4.35
N SER A 199 1.01 -4.28 -3.24
CA SER A 199 0.33 -4.24 -1.93
C SER A 199 0.28 -2.83 -1.36
N MET A 200 -0.93 -2.32 -1.14
CA MET A 200 -1.22 -1.05 -0.47
C MET A 200 -1.85 -1.29 0.89
N SER A 201 -1.62 -0.38 1.83
CA SER A 201 -2.32 -0.35 3.13
C SER A 201 -3.06 0.97 3.30
N CYS A 202 -4.16 0.94 4.04
CA CYS A 202 -4.85 2.10 4.56
C CYS A 202 -4.62 2.19 6.07
N TYR A 203 -4.03 3.29 6.54
CA TYR A 203 -3.98 3.64 7.96
C TYR A 203 -4.99 4.74 8.22
N ILE A 204 -5.84 4.60 9.22
CA ILE A 204 -6.93 5.53 9.53
C ILE A 204 -7.03 5.79 11.03
N ALA A 205 -7.28 7.05 11.41
CA ALA A 205 -7.44 7.43 12.81
C ALA A 205 -8.43 8.58 12.99
N TYR A 206 -9.07 8.62 14.17
CA TYR A 206 -9.90 9.72 14.63
C TYR A 206 -9.04 10.77 15.34
N GLU A 207 -9.12 12.02 14.90
CA GLU A 207 -8.31 13.17 15.32
C GLU A 207 -6.83 12.79 15.41
N ALA A 208 -6.28 12.34 14.27
CA ALA A 208 -4.90 11.85 14.19
C ALA A 208 -3.94 12.94 14.66
N SER A 209 -2.99 12.57 15.53
CA SER A 209 -2.04 13.54 16.10
C SER A 209 -0.69 12.91 16.41
N SER A 210 0.35 13.73 16.23
CA SER A 210 1.73 13.41 16.57
C SER A 210 1.97 13.29 18.08
N LYS A 211 1.00 13.72 18.89
CA LYS A 211 1.00 13.56 20.35
C LYS A 211 0.44 12.21 20.80
N LYS A 212 -0.23 11.48 19.91
CA LYS A 212 -0.84 10.17 20.19
C LYS A 212 0.09 9.03 19.69
N PRO A 213 0.07 7.85 20.31
CA PRO A 213 0.90 6.73 19.89
C PRO A 213 0.44 6.13 18.55
N GLU A 214 1.29 5.29 17.95
CA GLU A 214 0.97 4.54 16.71
C GLU A 214 -0.33 3.73 16.84
N SER A 215 -0.60 3.19 18.03
CA SER A 215 -1.79 2.39 18.35
C SER A 215 -3.11 3.15 18.24
N GLN A 216 -3.08 4.47 17.98
CA GLN A 216 -4.27 5.25 17.62
C GLN A 216 -4.84 4.84 16.25
N ARG A 217 -4.06 4.18 15.39
CA ARG A 217 -4.44 3.89 14.00
C ARG A 217 -5.07 2.52 13.87
N THR A 218 -6.15 2.44 13.11
CA THR A 218 -6.68 1.19 12.56
C THR A 218 -6.05 0.97 11.19
N VAL A 219 -5.76 -0.28 10.84
CA VAL A 219 -5.07 -0.63 9.59
C VAL A 219 -5.89 -1.65 8.79
N ILE A 220 -6.04 -1.39 7.50
CA ILE A 220 -6.48 -2.36 6.50
C ILE A 220 -5.29 -2.56 5.57
N SER A 221 -4.68 -3.75 5.60
CA SER A 221 -3.48 -4.07 4.82
C SER A 221 -3.80 -5.00 3.65
N ASN A 222 -2.79 -5.25 2.81
CA ASN A 222 -2.88 -6.22 1.72
C ASN A 222 -3.98 -5.88 0.70
N ILE A 223 -4.16 -4.59 0.43
CA ILE A 223 -5.08 -4.10 -0.59
C ILE A 223 -4.40 -4.25 -1.96
N HIS A 224 -4.87 -5.22 -2.75
CA HIS A 224 -4.47 -5.48 -4.14
C HIS A 224 -5.36 -6.58 -4.74
N LYS A 225 -5.28 -6.79 -6.06
CA LYS A 225 -6.10 -7.77 -6.81
C LYS A 225 -6.09 -9.22 -6.30
N ASN A 226 -5.04 -9.62 -5.58
CA ASN A 226 -4.86 -10.97 -5.03
C ASN A 226 -4.98 -11.02 -3.49
N GLY A 227 -5.37 -9.90 -2.88
CA GLY A 227 -5.56 -9.72 -1.45
C GLY A 227 -6.98 -9.21 -1.21
N MET A 228 -7.13 -8.11 -0.45
CA MET A 228 -8.39 -7.36 -0.41
C MET A 228 -8.53 -6.55 -1.70
N PRO A 229 -9.53 -6.78 -2.55
CA PRO A 229 -9.72 -6.01 -3.78
C PRO A 229 -9.92 -4.51 -3.47
N PRO A 230 -9.36 -3.59 -4.27
CA PRO A 230 -9.44 -2.14 -4.01
C PRO A 230 -10.86 -1.61 -3.82
N VAL A 231 -11.82 -2.10 -4.61
CA VAL A 231 -13.23 -1.70 -4.49
C VAL A 231 -13.85 -2.14 -3.15
N GLU A 232 -13.60 -3.39 -2.74
CA GLU A 232 -14.08 -3.93 -1.47
C GLU A 232 -13.42 -3.23 -0.27
N ALA A 233 -12.12 -2.97 -0.37
CA ALA A 233 -11.38 -2.19 0.62
C ALA A 233 -11.98 -0.78 0.77
N GLY A 234 -12.34 -0.12 -0.34
CA GLY A 234 -13.00 1.18 -0.32
C GLY A 234 -14.30 1.16 0.48
N ALA A 235 -15.16 0.14 0.28
CA ALA A 235 -16.39 -0.01 1.05
C ALA A 235 -16.13 -0.27 2.54
N GLN A 236 -15.13 -1.09 2.88
CA GLN A 236 -14.72 -1.31 4.28
C GLN A 236 -14.19 -0.03 4.93
N ILE A 237 -13.41 0.78 4.21
CA ILE A 237 -12.91 2.07 4.70
C ILE A 237 -14.08 3.02 4.98
N VAL A 238 -15.09 3.09 4.10
CA VAL A 238 -16.29 3.92 4.31
C VAL A 238 -17.06 3.47 5.56
N HIS A 239 -17.22 2.17 5.76
CA HIS A 239 -17.83 1.64 6.98
C HIS A 239 -17.03 1.99 8.23
N LEU A 240 -15.70 1.90 8.15
CA LEU A 240 -14.81 2.25 9.24
C LEU A 240 -14.85 3.75 9.56
N ILE A 241 -14.92 4.62 8.55
CA ILE A 241 -15.12 6.07 8.73
C ILE A 241 -16.38 6.33 9.56
N GLU A 242 -17.51 5.69 9.23
CA GLU A 242 -18.77 5.84 9.96
C GLU A 242 -18.64 5.43 11.42
N ILE A 243 -17.97 4.31 11.69
CA ILE A 243 -17.71 3.82 13.04
C ILE A 243 -16.83 4.81 13.81
N LEU A 244 -15.72 5.27 13.23
CA LEU A 244 -14.80 6.22 13.87
C LEU A 244 -15.50 7.54 14.19
N MET A 245 -16.33 8.05 13.28
CA MET A 245 -17.10 9.28 13.47
C MET A 245 -18.13 9.13 14.60
N LYS A 246 -18.79 7.97 14.69
CA LYS A 246 -19.77 7.68 15.74
C LYS A 246 -19.13 7.51 17.12
N GLU A 247 -18.09 6.68 17.20
CA GLU A 247 -17.46 6.30 18.48
C GLU A 247 -16.42 7.30 18.95
N LYS A 248 -15.94 8.18 18.07
CA LYS A 248 -14.88 9.17 18.32
C LYS A 248 -13.60 8.54 18.86
N LYS A 249 -13.30 7.34 18.35
CA LYS A 249 -12.19 6.47 18.76
C LYS A 249 -11.66 5.73 17.55
N SER A 250 -10.38 5.35 17.60
CA SER A 250 -9.72 4.57 16.56
C SER A 250 -8.62 3.69 17.16
N GLY A 251 -8.07 2.78 16.35
CA GLY A 251 -7.00 1.89 16.77
C GLY A 251 -7.43 0.99 17.93
N ILE A 252 -6.55 0.81 18.92
CA ILE A 252 -6.80 -0.11 20.04
C ILE A 252 -7.96 0.32 20.95
N ASP A 253 -8.35 1.59 20.91
CA ASP A 253 -9.46 2.12 21.71
C ASP A 253 -10.82 1.85 21.05
N LEU A 254 -10.82 1.47 19.78
CA LEU A 254 -12.00 1.06 19.05
C LEU A 254 -12.27 -0.43 19.29
N LYS A 255 -13.39 -0.73 19.95
CA LYS A 255 -13.88 -2.10 20.13
C LYS A 255 -14.96 -2.36 19.08
N LEU A 256 -14.60 -3.08 18.03
CA LEU A 256 -15.53 -3.55 16.98
C LEU A 256 -16.38 -4.72 17.47
#